data_AF-A0A356AVC2-F1
#
_entry.id   AF-A0A356AVC2-F1
#
_cell.length_a   1.000
_cell.length_b   1.000
_cell.length_c   1.000
_cell.angle_alpha   90.00
_cell.angle_beta   90.00
_cell.angle_gamma   90.00
#
_symmetry.space_group_name_H-M   'P 1'
#
loop_
_entity.id
_entity.type
_entity.pdbx_description
1 polymer ?
#
loop_
_entity_poly.entity_id
_entity_poly.type
_entity_poly.pdbx_seq_one_letter_code
_entity_poly.pdbx_strand_id
1 'polypeptide(L)'
;MNIREIIAKKRDGHALTNEEIGFFIRGYTDGFIPDYQGAALLMAMYIRGLDDEETGYLTNHMVKSGSTVNLNAIKGVKVDKHSTGGVGDKTTLVVAPLAAASGIFVPKMSGRGLGHTGGTIDKLESIPGFNTSLSQEDFMKTVRTVGFAVTGQTADIAAADKKIYGLRDVTSTVDSIPLIASSVMSKKIAS
;
A
#
# COMPACT_ATOMS: atom_id res chain seq x y z
N MET A 1 -17.77 -19.68 6.51
CA MET A 1 -18.03 -18.25 6.32
C MET A 1 -18.45 -18.03 4.87
N ASN A 2 -19.45 -17.18 4.62
CA ASN A 2 -20.04 -16.99 3.29
C ASN A 2 -19.96 -15.51 2.90
N ILE A 3 -19.31 -15.22 1.77
CA ILE A 3 -19.10 -13.85 1.31
C ILE A 3 -20.41 -13.09 1.07
N ARG A 4 -21.51 -13.77 0.68
CA ARG A 4 -22.82 -13.13 0.49
C ARG A 4 -23.39 -12.58 1.80
N GLU A 5 -23.17 -13.28 2.91
CA GLU A 5 -23.61 -12.84 4.24
C GLU A 5 -22.77 -11.64 4.72
N ILE A 6 -21.47 -11.64 4.45
CA ILE A 6 -20.57 -10.51 4.76
C ILE A 6 -20.97 -9.26 3.97
N ILE A 7 -21.26 -9.41 2.68
CA ILE A 7 -21.75 -8.30 1.83
C ILE A 7 -23.06 -7.76 2.38
N ALA A 8 -24.04 -8.63 2.69
CA ALA A 8 -25.33 -8.21 3.23
C ALA A 8 -25.16 -7.48 4.57
N LYS A 9 -24.33 -8.01 5.47
CA LYS A 9 -24.02 -7.42 6.77
C LYS A 9 -23.47 -6.00 6.63
N LYS A 10 -22.45 -5.80 5.79
CA LYS A 10 -21.88 -4.47 5.57
C LYS A 10 -22.87 -3.54 4.85
N ARG A 11 -23.59 -4.02 3.82
CA ARG A 11 -24.65 -3.24 3.12
C ARG A 11 -25.69 -2.69 4.09
N ASP A 12 -26.07 -3.49 5.09
CA ASP A 12 -27.09 -3.16 6.08
C ASP A 12 -26.54 -2.27 7.23
N GLY A 13 -25.25 -1.90 7.16
CA GLY A 13 -24.64 -0.93 8.07
C GLY A 13 -24.03 -1.53 9.32
N HIS A 14 -23.83 -2.85 9.36
CA HIS A 14 -23.20 -3.52 10.50
C HIS A 14 -21.68 -3.61 10.31
N ALA A 15 -20.95 -3.49 11.43
CA ALA A 15 -19.49 -3.66 11.46
C ALA A 15 -19.10 -5.11 11.18
N LEU A 16 -18.04 -5.30 10.41
CA LEU A 16 -17.42 -6.58 10.12
C LEU A 16 -16.39 -6.92 11.20
N THR A 17 -16.35 -8.18 11.55
CA THR A 17 -15.35 -8.74 12.46
C THR A 17 -14.00 -8.89 11.77
N ASN A 18 -12.94 -8.98 12.57
CA ASN A 18 -11.59 -9.28 12.09
C ASN A 18 -11.54 -10.57 11.26
N GLU A 19 -12.31 -11.59 11.64
CA GLU A 19 -12.40 -12.88 10.95
C GLU A 19 -13.07 -12.73 9.58
N GLU A 20 -14.14 -11.94 9.48
CA GLU A 20 -14.85 -11.66 8.22
C GLU A 20 -13.99 -10.88 7.23
N ILE A 21 -13.29 -9.85 7.70
CA ILE A 21 -12.35 -9.08 6.88
C ILE A 21 -11.19 -9.98 6.44
N GLY A 22 -10.65 -10.79 7.34
CA GLY A 22 -9.57 -11.72 7.01
C GLY A 22 -9.99 -12.80 6.00
N PHE A 23 -11.21 -13.29 6.10
CA PHE A 23 -11.78 -14.20 5.12
C PHE A 23 -11.92 -13.54 3.74
N PHE A 24 -12.41 -12.30 3.68
CA PHE A 24 -12.49 -11.55 2.43
C PHE A 24 -11.10 -11.35 1.81
N ILE A 25 -10.14 -10.82 2.56
CA ILE A 25 -8.80 -10.55 2.04
C ILE A 25 -8.11 -11.80 1.52
N ARG A 26 -8.10 -12.90 2.30
CA ARG A 26 -7.50 -14.16 1.83
C ARG A 26 -8.25 -14.72 0.63
N GLY A 27 -9.58 -14.82 0.73
CA GLY A 27 -10.41 -15.37 -0.35
C GLY A 27 -10.28 -14.60 -1.66
N TYR A 28 -10.18 -13.27 -1.62
CA TYR A 28 -9.97 -12.45 -2.80
C TYR A 28 -8.54 -12.55 -3.35
N THR A 29 -7.55 -12.58 -2.45
CA THR A 29 -6.13 -12.74 -2.84
C THR A 29 -5.86 -14.08 -3.50
N ASP A 30 -6.48 -15.16 -3.00
CA ASP A 30 -6.31 -16.52 -3.53
C ASP A 30 -7.22 -16.83 -4.73
N GLY A 31 -8.12 -15.91 -5.10
CA GLY A 31 -9.03 -16.07 -6.24
C GLY A 31 -10.30 -16.90 -5.97
N PHE A 32 -10.55 -17.28 -4.71
CA PHE A 32 -11.80 -17.95 -4.32
C PHE A 32 -13.00 -17.01 -4.31
N ILE A 33 -12.79 -15.71 -4.03
CA ILE A 33 -13.82 -14.69 -4.12
C ILE A 33 -13.67 -14.00 -5.48
N PRO A 34 -14.66 -14.12 -6.38
CA PRO A 34 -14.62 -13.48 -7.69
C PRO A 34 -14.82 -11.97 -7.61
N ASP A 35 -14.36 -11.25 -8.63
CA ASP A 35 -14.40 -9.79 -8.70
C ASP A 35 -15.80 -9.20 -8.50
N TYR A 36 -16.87 -9.86 -8.98
CA TYR A 36 -18.23 -9.35 -8.80
C TYR A 36 -18.67 -9.33 -7.33
N GLN A 37 -18.17 -10.26 -6.50
CA GLN A 37 -18.42 -10.25 -5.05
C GLN A 37 -17.49 -9.28 -4.33
N GLY A 38 -16.22 -9.20 -4.76
CA GLY A 38 -15.29 -8.18 -4.26
C GLY A 38 -15.81 -6.76 -4.48
N ALA A 39 -16.28 -6.45 -5.70
CA ALA A 39 -16.82 -5.16 -6.08
C ALA A 39 -18.07 -4.81 -5.27
N ALA A 40 -18.96 -5.77 -5.04
CA ALA A 40 -20.15 -5.58 -4.21
C ALA A 40 -19.78 -5.25 -2.76
N LEU A 41 -18.79 -5.94 -2.17
CA LEU A 41 -18.34 -5.62 -0.82
C LEU A 41 -17.65 -4.26 -0.75
N LEU A 42 -16.78 -3.94 -1.70
CA LEU A 42 -16.09 -2.64 -1.77
C LEU A 42 -17.07 -1.48 -1.90
N MET A 43 -18.14 -1.64 -2.71
CA MET A 43 -19.20 -0.63 -2.81
C MET A 43 -20.00 -0.51 -1.51
N ALA A 44 -20.27 -1.62 -0.82
CA ALA A 44 -20.91 -1.57 0.50
C ALA A 44 -20.04 -0.82 1.52
N MET A 45 -18.72 -1.05 1.53
CA MET A 45 -17.74 -0.32 2.35
C MET A 45 -17.64 1.16 1.95
N TYR A 46 -17.74 1.48 0.65
CA TYR A 46 -17.78 2.85 0.15
C TYR A 46 -18.98 3.62 0.71
N ILE A 47 -20.18 3.04 0.63
CA ILE A 47 -21.44 3.69 1.05
C ILE A 47 -21.57 3.78 2.58
N ARG A 48 -21.17 2.73 3.30
CA ARG A 48 -21.36 2.63 4.76
C ARG A 48 -20.15 3.07 5.58
N GLY A 49 -18.98 3.15 4.95
CA GLY A 49 -17.72 3.34 5.64
C GLY A 49 -17.26 2.08 6.39
N LEU A 50 -16.11 2.23 7.03
CA LEU A 50 -15.54 1.34 8.02
C LEU A 50 -15.21 2.18 9.25
N ASP A 51 -15.41 1.64 10.44
CA ASP A 51 -14.87 2.24 11.65
C ASP A 51 -13.33 2.04 11.75
N ASP A 52 -12.73 2.60 12.81
CA ASP A 52 -11.29 2.54 13.02
C ASP A 52 -10.79 1.09 13.24
N GLU A 53 -11.57 0.24 13.90
CA GLU A 53 -11.20 -1.17 14.13
C GLU A 53 -11.24 -1.95 12.82
N GLU A 54 -12.31 -1.81 12.05
CA GLU A 54 -12.47 -2.41 10.73
C GLU A 54 -11.36 -1.97 9.77
N THR A 55 -11.02 -0.69 9.77
CA THR A 55 -9.92 -0.13 8.96
C THR A 55 -8.58 -0.71 9.39
N GLY A 56 -8.35 -0.87 10.70
CA GLY A 56 -7.18 -1.53 11.25
C GLY A 56 -7.08 -3.01 10.85
N TYR A 57 -8.17 -3.76 10.93
CA TYR A 57 -8.23 -5.16 10.51
C TYR A 57 -7.94 -5.30 9.01
N LEU A 58 -8.58 -4.47 8.19
CA LEU A 58 -8.38 -4.46 6.74
C LEU A 58 -6.90 -4.21 6.40
N THR A 59 -6.31 -3.20 7.03
CA THR A 59 -4.89 -2.87 6.88
C THR A 59 -4.00 -4.06 7.25
N ASN A 60 -4.21 -4.68 8.42
CA ASN A 60 -3.38 -5.77 8.92
C ASN A 60 -3.45 -7.02 8.03
N HIS A 61 -4.64 -7.39 7.54
CA HIS A 61 -4.77 -8.53 6.62
C HIS A 61 -4.13 -8.23 5.26
N MET A 62 -4.19 -6.99 4.77
CA MET A 62 -3.49 -6.61 3.54
C MET A 62 -1.96 -6.62 3.72
N VAL A 63 -1.41 -6.19 4.87
CA VAL A 63 0.02 -6.34 5.18
C VAL A 63 0.44 -7.81 5.09
N LYS A 64 -0.34 -8.70 5.72
CA LYS A 64 -0.05 -10.14 5.79
C LYS A 64 -0.29 -10.91 4.49
N SER A 65 -0.89 -10.28 3.47
CA SER A 65 -1.17 -10.92 2.19
C SER A 65 0.06 -11.12 1.30
N GLY A 66 1.22 -10.58 1.71
CA GLY A 66 2.44 -10.63 0.94
C GLY A 66 3.70 -10.54 1.80
N SER A 67 4.81 -10.20 1.16
CA SER A 67 6.12 -10.07 1.79
C SER A 67 6.21 -8.81 2.65
N THR A 68 6.90 -8.92 3.79
CA THR A 68 7.28 -7.78 4.65
C THR A 68 8.80 -7.64 4.65
N VAL A 69 9.29 -6.42 4.47
CA VAL A 69 10.72 -6.12 4.40
C VAL A 69 11.29 -6.06 5.82
N ASN A 70 12.33 -6.86 6.07
CA ASN A 70 13.03 -6.83 7.34
C ASN A 70 14.17 -5.79 7.32
N LEU A 71 13.97 -4.68 8.02
CA LEU A 71 14.92 -3.57 8.13
C LEU A 71 15.78 -3.61 9.40
N ASN A 72 15.75 -4.70 10.19
CA ASN A 72 16.44 -4.78 11.49
C ASN A 72 17.96 -4.62 11.38
N ALA A 73 18.52 -4.98 10.23
CA ALA A 73 19.95 -4.86 10.00
C ALA A 73 20.39 -3.41 9.67
N ILE A 74 19.48 -2.44 9.65
CA ILE A 74 19.78 -1.00 9.69
C ILE A 74 19.57 -0.53 11.13
N LYS A 75 20.68 -0.18 11.81
CA LYS A 75 20.64 0.32 13.19
C LYS A 75 20.07 1.73 13.21
N GLY A 76 19.11 1.99 14.12
CA GLY A 76 18.43 3.28 14.26
C GLY A 76 16.95 3.23 13.87
N VAL A 77 16.31 4.40 13.95
CA VAL A 77 14.92 4.59 13.54
C VAL A 77 14.89 4.77 12.02
N LYS A 78 14.05 3.98 11.36
CA LYS A 78 13.80 4.10 9.92
C LYS A 78 12.54 4.95 9.75
N VAL A 79 12.61 5.94 8.87
CA VAL A 79 11.50 6.85 8.61
C VAL A 79 11.17 6.82 7.12
N ASP A 80 9.90 6.67 6.77
CA ASP A 80 9.41 6.85 5.41
C ASP A 80 8.32 7.92 5.39
N LYS A 81 8.14 8.54 4.22
CA LYS A 81 7.11 9.52 3.92
C LYS A 81 6.26 9.03 2.78
N HIS A 82 4.95 9.08 2.90
CA HIS A 82 4.04 8.85 1.78
C HIS A 82 3.35 10.15 1.35
N SER A 83 2.86 10.19 0.12
CA SER A 83 2.01 11.26 -0.43
C SER A 83 0.79 10.58 -1.02
N THR A 84 -0.41 11.12 -0.80
CA THR A 84 -1.62 10.67 -1.50
C THR A 84 -1.59 10.92 -3.01
N GLY A 85 -0.60 11.70 -3.48
CA GLY A 85 -0.43 12.05 -4.89
C GLY A 85 -0.74 13.52 -5.15
N GLY A 86 -0.15 14.07 -6.21
CA GLY A 86 -0.35 15.47 -6.59
C GLY A 86 0.39 15.85 -7.87
N VAL A 87 -0.03 16.96 -8.48
CA VAL A 87 0.63 17.51 -9.68
C VAL A 87 1.90 18.23 -9.26
N GLY A 88 3.04 17.85 -9.85
CA GLY A 88 4.32 18.49 -9.54
C GLY A 88 4.92 18.17 -8.16
N ASP A 89 4.39 17.16 -7.44
CA ASP A 89 4.94 16.77 -6.13
C ASP A 89 6.37 16.22 -6.26
N LYS A 90 7.37 17.04 -5.97
CA LYS A 90 8.80 16.69 -5.98
C LYS A 90 9.35 16.44 -4.57
N THR A 91 8.49 16.41 -3.55
CA THR A 91 8.89 16.40 -2.14
C THR A 91 9.87 15.29 -1.82
N THR A 92 9.63 14.07 -2.30
CA THR A 92 10.51 12.92 -2.05
C THR A 92 11.96 13.15 -2.50
N LEU A 93 12.14 13.81 -3.65
CA LEU A 93 13.47 14.04 -4.25
C LEU A 93 14.32 14.98 -3.39
N VAL A 94 13.69 15.79 -2.52
CA VAL A 94 14.35 16.74 -1.64
C VAL A 94 14.42 16.22 -0.20
N VAL A 95 13.30 15.72 0.31
CA VAL A 95 13.18 15.32 1.73
C VAL A 95 14.00 14.07 2.04
N ALA A 96 14.07 13.09 1.14
CA ALA A 96 14.85 11.88 1.38
C ALA A 96 16.36 12.17 1.58
N PRO A 97 17.05 12.88 0.65
CA PRO A 97 18.46 13.22 0.86
C PRO A 97 18.67 14.20 2.03
N LEU A 98 17.74 15.14 2.27
CA LEU A 98 17.85 16.07 3.40
C LEU A 98 17.78 15.35 4.76
N ALA A 99 16.87 14.39 4.90
CA ALA A 99 16.75 13.56 6.10
C ALA A 99 18.00 12.68 6.29
N ALA A 100 18.51 12.07 5.22
CA ALA A 100 19.75 11.28 5.25
C ALA A 100 20.96 12.12 5.67
N ALA A 101 21.11 13.34 5.13
CA ALA A 101 22.15 14.27 5.53
C ALA A 101 22.05 14.69 7.00
N SER A 102 20.86 14.58 7.60
CA SER A 102 20.60 14.82 9.02
C SER A 102 20.76 13.57 9.89
N GLY A 103 21.25 12.45 9.34
CA GLY A 103 21.48 11.20 10.06
C GLY A 103 20.26 10.28 10.19
N ILE A 104 19.19 10.52 9.43
CA ILE A 104 17.96 9.71 9.46
C ILE A 104 17.99 8.69 8.31
N PHE A 105 17.70 7.42 8.63
CA PHE A 105 17.60 6.38 7.60
C PHE A 105 16.24 6.41 6.90
N VAL A 106 16.25 6.55 5.56
CA VAL A 106 15.04 6.61 4.72
C VAL A 106 14.99 5.46 3.71
N PRO A 107 14.55 4.26 4.13
CA PRO A 107 14.34 3.11 3.24
C PRO A 107 13.01 3.28 2.50
N LYS A 108 13.00 3.98 1.37
CA LYS A 108 11.78 4.38 0.69
C LYS A 108 11.45 3.49 -0.51
N MET A 109 10.26 2.89 -0.46
CA MET A 109 9.62 2.27 -1.62
C MET A 109 8.51 3.15 -2.18
N SER A 110 8.56 3.44 -3.47
CA SER A 110 7.62 4.32 -4.18
C SER A 110 6.93 3.61 -5.34
N GLY A 111 5.71 4.08 -5.64
CA GLY A 111 4.97 3.64 -6.83
C GLY A 111 5.24 4.54 -8.04
N ARG A 112 4.74 4.07 -9.18
CA ARG A 112 4.59 4.85 -10.42
C ARG A 112 3.36 5.76 -10.35
N GLY A 113 3.22 6.65 -11.32
CA GLY A 113 2.09 7.55 -11.47
C GLY A 113 0.77 6.79 -11.70
N LEU A 114 -0.32 7.40 -11.25
CA LEU A 114 -1.68 6.88 -11.38
C LEU A 114 -2.61 8.02 -11.81
N GLY A 115 -3.40 7.76 -12.85
CA GLY A 115 -4.27 8.78 -13.46
C GLY A 115 -3.50 10.04 -13.87
N HIS A 116 -3.95 11.20 -13.39
CA HIS A 116 -3.34 12.49 -13.69
C HIS A 116 -2.15 12.86 -12.76
N THR A 117 -1.85 12.03 -11.75
CA THR A 117 -0.77 12.31 -10.79
C THR A 117 0.52 11.59 -11.17
N GLY A 118 1.65 12.30 -11.09
CA GLY A 118 2.96 11.75 -11.46
C GLY A 118 3.64 10.97 -10.34
N GLY A 119 4.28 9.84 -10.66
CA GLY A 119 5.01 9.00 -9.70
C GLY A 119 6.39 9.53 -9.35
N THR A 120 6.95 9.08 -8.21
CA THR A 120 8.36 9.38 -7.89
C THR A 120 9.29 8.52 -8.75
N ILE A 121 8.92 7.27 -9.01
CA ILE A 121 9.71 6.34 -9.84
C ILE A 121 9.88 6.88 -11.25
N ASP A 122 8.80 7.36 -11.88
CA ASP A 122 8.85 7.89 -13.25
C ASP A 122 9.75 9.14 -13.35
N LYS A 123 9.82 9.95 -12.29
CA LYS A 123 10.72 11.11 -12.21
C LYS A 123 12.18 10.71 -12.06
N LEU A 124 12.47 9.63 -11.35
CA LEU A 124 13.85 9.13 -11.20
C LEU A 124 14.35 8.47 -12.49
N GLU A 125 13.48 7.79 -13.22
CA GLU A 125 13.80 7.16 -14.51
C GLU A 125 14.08 8.15 -15.64
N SER A 126 13.76 9.44 -15.46
CA SER A 126 14.20 10.47 -16.41
C SER A 126 15.70 10.75 -16.33
N ILE A 127 16.40 10.27 -15.28
CA ILE A 127 17.85 10.37 -15.15
C ILE A 127 18.47 9.18 -15.90
N PRO A 128 19.29 9.41 -16.96
CA PRO A 128 19.89 8.32 -17.73
C PRO A 128 20.68 7.34 -16.85
N GLY A 129 20.33 6.06 -16.93
CA GLY A 129 21.00 4.98 -16.19
C GLY A 129 20.55 4.81 -14.74
N PHE A 130 19.55 5.55 -14.25
CA PHE A 130 19.05 5.37 -12.89
C PHE A 130 18.33 4.03 -12.72
N ASN A 131 18.77 3.22 -11.77
CA ASN A 131 18.14 1.93 -11.46
C ASN A 131 17.09 2.08 -10.35
N THR A 132 15.81 1.97 -10.72
CA THR A 132 14.65 2.01 -9.81
C THR A 132 14.20 0.64 -9.32
N SER A 133 14.89 -0.44 -9.72
CA SER A 133 14.53 -1.83 -9.42
C SER A 133 15.68 -2.50 -8.68
N LEU A 134 16.00 -1.98 -7.49
CA LEU A 134 17.07 -2.52 -6.65
C LEU A 134 16.66 -3.90 -6.10
N SER A 135 17.62 -4.81 -6.06
CA SER A 135 17.49 -6.03 -5.26
C SER A 135 17.33 -5.67 -3.78
N GLN A 136 16.77 -6.57 -2.96
CA GLN A 136 16.67 -6.32 -1.52
C GLN A 136 18.06 -6.11 -0.88
N GLU A 137 19.09 -6.81 -1.36
CA GLU A 137 20.46 -6.64 -0.90
C GLU A 137 21.00 -5.26 -1.25
N ASP A 138 20.87 -4.83 -2.51
CA ASP A 138 21.34 -3.52 -2.97
C ASP A 138 20.58 -2.37 -2.31
N PHE A 139 19.28 -2.54 -2.10
CA PHE A 139 18.46 -1.59 -1.37
C PHE A 139 18.98 -1.41 0.07
N MET A 140 19.18 -2.51 0.80
CA MET A 140 19.70 -2.48 2.16
C MET A 140 21.11 -1.91 2.24
N LYS A 141 21.98 -2.28 1.30
CA LYS A 141 23.35 -1.75 1.19
C LYS A 141 23.32 -0.24 0.98
N THR A 142 22.53 0.24 0.02
CA THR A 142 22.39 1.67 -0.30
C THR A 142 21.89 2.47 0.90
N VAL A 143 20.86 1.99 1.61
CA VAL A 143 20.36 2.69 2.81
C VAL A 143 21.43 2.75 3.90
N ARG A 144 22.22 1.70 4.11
CA ARG A 144 23.30 1.71 5.12
C ARG A 144 24.45 2.64 4.76
N THR A 145 24.80 2.74 3.47
CA THR A 145 25.97 3.51 3.03
C THR A 145 25.64 4.98 2.79
N VAL A 146 24.47 5.28 2.22
CA VAL A 146 24.05 6.62 1.80
C VAL A 146 23.06 7.26 2.78
N GLY A 147 22.36 6.46 3.59
CA GLY A 147 21.32 6.92 4.50
C GLY A 147 19.91 6.89 3.91
N PHE A 148 19.77 6.78 2.58
CA PHE A 148 18.45 6.61 1.94
C PHE A 148 18.55 5.80 0.65
N ALA A 149 17.42 5.23 0.24
CA ALA A 149 17.23 4.66 -1.08
C ALA A 149 15.78 4.90 -1.54
N VAL A 150 15.57 5.14 -2.83
CA VAL A 150 14.24 5.19 -3.44
C VAL A 150 14.17 4.11 -4.52
N THR A 151 13.36 3.09 -4.28
CA THR A 151 13.18 1.97 -5.21
C THR A 151 11.69 1.73 -5.48
N GLY A 152 11.38 1.06 -6.58
CA GLY A 152 10.04 0.58 -6.88
C GLY A 152 9.57 -0.44 -5.85
N GLN A 153 8.26 -0.52 -5.65
CA GLN A 153 7.65 -1.58 -4.85
C GLN A 153 7.84 -2.93 -5.56
N THR A 154 8.25 -3.96 -4.81
CA THR A 154 8.26 -5.33 -5.33
C THR A 154 6.84 -5.84 -5.49
N ALA A 155 6.63 -6.79 -6.40
CA ALA A 155 5.29 -7.32 -6.71
C ALA A 155 4.63 -8.03 -5.51
N ASP A 156 5.41 -8.48 -4.54
CA ASP A 156 4.96 -9.29 -3.42
C ASP A 156 4.55 -8.48 -2.19
N ILE A 157 4.83 -7.17 -2.14
CA ILE A 157 4.44 -6.34 -0.98
C ILE A 157 2.93 -6.07 -1.04
N ALA A 158 2.23 -6.41 0.05
CA ALA A 158 0.78 -6.22 0.19
C ALA A 158 -0.02 -6.68 -1.05
N ALA A 159 0.19 -7.94 -1.47
CA ALA A 159 -0.36 -8.47 -2.72
C ALA A 159 -1.89 -8.29 -2.87
N ALA A 160 -2.64 -8.37 -1.77
CA ALA A 160 -4.08 -8.09 -1.73
C ALA A 160 -4.41 -6.67 -2.20
N ASP A 161 -3.64 -5.67 -1.74
CA ASP A 161 -3.87 -4.26 -2.09
C ASP A 161 -3.75 -4.04 -3.59
N LYS A 162 -2.80 -4.68 -4.27
CA LYS A 162 -2.65 -4.57 -5.73
C LYS A 162 -3.93 -5.02 -6.46
N LYS A 163 -4.49 -6.17 -6.07
CA LYS A 163 -5.74 -6.68 -6.65
C LYS A 163 -6.93 -5.77 -6.31
N ILE A 164 -7.06 -5.41 -5.04
CA ILE A 164 -8.17 -4.58 -4.55
C ILE A 164 -8.14 -3.18 -5.19
N TYR A 165 -6.97 -2.55 -5.29
CA TYR A 165 -6.81 -1.26 -5.95
C TYR A 165 -7.19 -1.35 -7.43
N GLY A 166 -6.73 -2.38 -8.14
CA GLY A 166 -7.10 -2.62 -9.54
C GLY A 166 -8.62 -2.74 -9.73
N LEU A 167 -9.29 -3.46 -8.83
CA LEU A 167 -10.76 -3.56 -8.85
C LEU A 167 -11.44 -2.23 -8.49
N ARG A 168 -10.90 -1.48 -7.53
CA ARG A 168 -11.44 -0.17 -7.12
C ARG A 168 -11.42 0.85 -8.24
N ASP A 169 -10.33 0.86 -9.02
CA ASP A 169 -10.11 1.77 -10.15
C ASP A 169 -11.18 1.61 -11.23
N VAL A 170 -11.60 0.37 -11.51
CA VAL A 170 -12.61 0.07 -12.54
C VAL A 170 -14.04 -0.01 -12.01
N THR A 171 -14.26 0.18 -10.70
CA THR A 171 -15.59 0.13 -10.06
C THR A 171 -15.98 1.44 -9.37
N SER A 172 -15.19 2.50 -9.54
CA SER A 172 -15.42 3.81 -8.89
C SER A 172 -15.51 3.73 -7.36
N THR A 173 -14.71 2.85 -6.75
CA THR A 173 -14.61 2.71 -5.28
C THR A 173 -13.24 3.16 -4.75
N VAL A 174 -12.52 3.99 -5.52
CA VAL A 174 -11.24 4.58 -5.10
C VAL A 174 -11.45 5.60 -3.99
N ASP A 175 -12.42 6.52 -4.13
CA ASP A 175 -12.60 7.67 -3.24
C ASP A 175 -13.33 7.33 -1.93
N SER A 176 -12.77 6.40 -1.17
CA SER A 176 -13.26 5.99 0.15
C SER A 176 -12.13 6.08 1.16
N ILE A 177 -12.28 6.97 2.15
CA ILE A 177 -11.27 7.23 3.20
C ILE A 177 -10.72 5.94 3.83
N PRO A 178 -11.54 5.01 4.35
CA PRO A 178 -11.00 3.80 4.98
C PRO A 178 -10.29 2.86 3.99
N LEU A 179 -10.74 2.79 2.73
CA LEU A 179 -10.07 2.01 1.69
C LEU A 179 -8.75 2.64 1.25
N ILE A 180 -8.68 3.98 1.18
CA ILE A 180 -7.44 4.73 0.91
C ILE A 180 -6.45 4.55 2.05
N ALA A 181 -6.91 4.74 3.30
CA ALA A 181 -6.07 4.64 4.48
C ALA A 181 -5.45 3.25 4.59
N SER A 182 -6.28 2.20 4.49
CA SER A 182 -5.80 0.82 4.56
C SER A 182 -4.88 0.45 3.38
N SER A 183 -5.19 0.92 2.17
CA SER A 183 -4.34 0.72 0.98
C SER A 183 -2.95 1.36 1.16
N VAL A 184 -2.89 2.61 1.59
CA VAL A 184 -1.62 3.32 1.81
C VAL A 184 -0.83 2.67 2.94
N MET A 185 -1.48 2.47 4.09
CA MET A 185 -0.81 1.98 5.30
C MET A 185 -0.31 0.56 5.15
N SER A 186 -1.05 -0.33 4.48
CA SER A 186 -0.60 -1.71 4.29
C SER A 186 0.72 -1.80 3.54
N LYS A 187 0.87 -1.03 2.46
CA LYS A 187 2.14 -0.93 1.71
C LYS A 187 3.26 -0.31 2.53
N LYS A 188 2.96 0.68 3.38
CA LYS A 188 3.96 1.38 4.21
C LYS A 188 4.42 0.55 5.42
N ILE A 189 3.53 -0.24 6.00
CA ILE A 189 3.86 -1.13 7.12
C ILE A 189 4.62 -2.37 6.63
N ALA A 190 4.30 -2.85 5.43
CA ALA A 190 4.98 -4.00 4.83
C ALA A 190 6.37 -3.64 4.24
N SER A 191 6.64 -2.37 3.92
CA SER A 191 7.93 -1.89 3.37
C SER A 191 8.91 -1.44 4.45
#